data_AF-A0AA35TVI4-F1
#
_entry.id   AF-A0AA35TVI4-F1
#
_cell.length_a   1.000
_cell.length_b   1.000
_cell.length_c   1.000
_cell.angle_alpha   90.00
_cell.angle_beta   90.00
_cell.angle_gamma   90.00
#
_symmetry.space_group_name_H-M   'P 1'
#
loop_
_entity.id
_entity.type
_entity.pdbx_description
1 polymer ?
#
loop_
_entity_poly.entity_id
_entity_poly.type
_entity_poly.pdbx_seq_one_letter_code
_entity_poly.pdbx_strand_id
1 'polypeptide(L)'
;MGGEPISWYNESFYLVKDSDSGDDVGYVTSAFWSPSMGSNIAFAVMPRSHWRQGTGVKVELPADGIVDAEVVRVPFFDPTKEMPKTAL
;
A
#
# COMPACT_ATOMS: atom_id res chain seq x y z
N MET A 1 2.00 -3.68 -2.15
CA MET A 1 2.95 -3.65 -1.02
C MET A 1 3.45 -5.06 -0.80
N GLY A 2 4.76 -5.22 -0.55
CA GLY A 2 5.39 -6.51 -0.29
C GLY A 2 5.04 -7.10 1.08
N GLY A 3 5.84 -8.09 1.49
CA GLY A 3 5.68 -8.84 2.74
C GLY A 3 4.73 -10.03 2.64
N GLU A 4 4.68 -10.82 3.70
CA GLU A 4 3.72 -11.92 3.85
C GLU A 4 2.26 -11.43 3.82
N PRO A 5 1.28 -12.29 3.45
CA PRO A 5 -0.13 -11.90 3.42
C PRO A 5 -0.66 -11.38 4.76
N ILE A 6 -1.03 -10.10 4.81
CA ILE A 6 -1.65 -9.49 5.99
C ILE A 6 -3.12 -9.90 6.03
N SER A 7 -3.45 -10.87 6.87
CA SER A 7 -4.81 -11.44 7.01
C SER A 7 -5.53 -10.99 8.29
N TRP A 8 -4.90 -10.18 9.12
CA TRP A 8 -5.45 -9.65 10.36
C TRP A 8 -5.35 -8.13 10.43
N TYR A 9 -6.14 -7.53 11.31
CA TYR A 9 -6.13 -6.09 11.53
C TYR A 9 -4.77 -5.61 12.03
N ASN A 10 -4.32 -4.44 11.54
CA ASN A 10 -3.09 -3.81 12.00
C ASN A 10 -3.26 -3.25 13.42
N GLU A 11 -2.60 -3.88 14.40
CA GLU A 11 -2.66 -3.46 15.81
C GLU A 11 -2.02 -2.08 16.06
N SER A 12 -1.26 -1.57 15.09
CA SER A 12 -0.59 -0.26 15.14
C SER A 12 -0.42 0.31 13.73
N PHE A 13 0.08 1.54 13.66
CA PHE A 13 0.47 2.18 12.41
C PHE A 13 1.81 1.62 11.91
N TYR A 14 1.96 1.43 10.60
CA TYR A 14 3.23 1.01 9.99
C TYR A 14 3.91 2.23 9.36
N LEU A 15 5.19 2.46 9.66
CA LEU A 15 5.90 3.64 9.15
C LEU A 15 6.11 3.54 7.64
N VAL A 16 5.85 4.64 6.93
CA VAL A 16 6.18 4.80 5.52
C VAL A 16 7.49 5.58 5.44
N LYS A 17 8.44 5.04 4.70
CA LYS A 17 9.77 5.62 4.50
C LYS A 17 9.95 6.03 3.04
N ASP A 18 10.64 7.15 2.85
CA ASP A 18 11.07 7.60 1.53
C ASP A 18 12.10 6.63 0.96
N SER A 19 11.96 6.26 -0.32
CA SER A 19 12.80 5.21 -0.91
C SER A 19 14.26 5.62 -1.08
N ASP A 20 14.53 6.92 -1.26
CA ASP A 20 15.87 7.43 -1.54
C ASP A 20 16.60 7.83 -0.26
N SER A 21 15.93 8.64 0.58
CA SER A 21 16.51 9.16 1.83
C SER A 21 16.40 8.20 3.00
N GLY A 22 15.39 7.33 3.03
CA GLY A 22 15.06 6.47 4.17
C GLY A 22 14.32 7.18 5.31
N ASP A 23 14.01 8.47 5.15
CA ASP A 23 13.30 9.28 6.15
C ASP A 23 11.86 8.80 6.35
N ASP A 24 11.34 8.96 7.56
CA ASP A 24 9.94 8.69 7.86
C ASP A 24 9.04 9.78 7.24
N VAL A 25 8.24 9.39 6.26
CA VAL A 25 7.39 10.29 5.48
C VAL A 25 5.91 9.97 5.62
N GLY A 26 5.51 9.17 6.59
CA GLY A 26 4.10 8.92 6.85
C GLY A 26 3.86 7.61 7.57
N TYR A 27 2.61 7.16 7.52
CA TYR A 27 2.22 5.91 8.13
C TYR A 27 1.01 5.27 7.45
N VAL A 28 0.99 3.94 7.40
CA VAL A 28 -0.13 3.11 6.98
C VAL A 28 -1.16 3.05 8.09
N THR A 29 -2.41 3.36 7.77
CA THR A 29 -3.56 3.32 8.70
C THR A 29 -4.30 1.99 8.68
N SER A 30 -4.27 1.30 7.55
CA SER A 30 -4.92 -0.01 7.37
C SER A 30 -4.25 -0.75 6.22
N ALA A 31 -4.00 -2.05 6.39
CA ALA A 31 -3.44 -2.91 5.34
C ALA A 31 -4.07 -4.29 5.38
N PHE A 32 -4.22 -4.92 4.21
CA PHE A 32 -4.72 -6.29 4.05
C PHE A 32 -4.18 -6.92 2.77
N TRP A 33 -4.10 -8.25 2.74
CA TRP A 33 -3.87 -9.02 1.54
C TRP A 33 -5.07 -8.92 0.59
N SER A 34 -4.81 -8.60 -0.69
CA SER A 34 -5.81 -8.64 -1.75
C SER A 34 -5.52 -9.78 -2.72
N PRO A 35 -6.36 -10.83 -2.77
CA PRO A 35 -6.21 -11.90 -3.75
C PRO A 35 -6.26 -11.41 -5.20
N SER A 36 -7.12 -10.42 -5.49
CA SER A 36 -7.25 -9.83 -6.83
C SER A 36 -5.99 -9.10 -7.29
N MET A 37 -5.22 -8.53 -6.36
CA MET A 37 -3.96 -7.84 -6.65
C MET A 37 -2.73 -8.74 -6.45
N GLY A 38 -2.89 -9.93 -5.87
CA GLY A 38 -1.77 -10.82 -5.50
C GLY A 38 -0.73 -10.16 -4.59
N SER A 39 -1.13 -9.16 -3.80
CA SER A 39 -0.24 -8.37 -2.94
C SER A 39 -0.99 -7.75 -1.77
N ASN A 40 -0.25 -7.26 -0.76
CA ASN A 40 -0.84 -6.43 0.28
C ASN A 40 -1.23 -5.06 -0.31
N ILE A 41 -2.43 -4.60 0.05
CA ILE A 41 -2.93 -3.24 -0.23
C ILE A 41 -3.03 -2.47 1.08
N ALA A 42 -2.84 -1.17 1.01
CA ALA A 42 -2.82 -0.33 2.20
C ALA A 42 -3.34 1.08 1.91
N PHE A 43 -3.88 1.72 2.95
CA PHE A 43 -4.08 3.17 2.99
C PHE A 43 -3.05 3.79 3.91
N ALA A 44 -2.53 4.95 3.52
CA ALA A 44 -1.51 5.66 4.26
C ALA A 44 -1.75 7.17 4.26
N VAL A 45 -1.32 7.82 5.32
CA VAL A 45 -1.25 9.28 5.45
C VAL A 45 0.21 9.69 5.31
N MET A 46 0.49 10.62 4.39
CA MET A 46 1.84 11.12 4.10
C MET A 46 1.76 12.56 3.53
N PRO A 47 2.86 13.31 3.40
CA PRO A 47 2.89 14.61 2.74
C PRO A 47 2.54 14.51 1.24
N ARG A 48 1.95 15.58 0.69
CA ARG A 48 1.53 15.63 -0.73
C ARG A 48 2.68 15.41 -1.73
N SER A 49 3.92 15.75 -1.36
CA SER A 49 5.12 15.49 -2.15
C SER A 49 5.28 14.00 -2.51
N HIS A 50 4.71 13.11 -1.72
CA HIS A 50 4.84 11.66 -1.84
C HIS A 50 3.59 10.97 -2.41
N TRP A 51 2.53 11.71 -2.77
CA TRP A 51 1.24 11.15 -3.22
C TRP A 51 1.18 10.80 -4.71
N ARG A 52 2.22 11.12 -5.48
CA ARG A 52 2.18 10.94 -6.93
C ARG A 52 2.08 9.45 -7.27
N GLN A 53 1.19 9.11 -8.19
CA GLN A 53 1.07 7.75 -8.70
C GLN A 53 2.41 7.26 -9.26
N GLY A 54 2.78 6.02 -8.96
CA GLY A 54 4.05 5.41 -9.36
C GLY A 54 5.21 5.80 -8.46
N THR A 55 4.99 6.64 -7.44
CA THR A 55 6.03 6.88 -6.42
C THR A 55 6.27 5.60 -5.64
N GLY A 56 7.51 5.11 -5.67
CA GLY A 56 7.97 4.03 -4.82
C GLY A 56 8.22 4.53 -3.40
N VAL A 57 7.73 3.80 -2.41
CA VAL A 57 7.97 4.04 -0.98
C VAL A 57 8.33 2.72 -0.30
N LYS A 58 8.89 2.80 0.90
CA LYS A 58 9.14 1.63 1.74
C LYS A 58 8.19 1.64 2.93
N VAL A 59 7.81 0.47 3.43
CA VAL A 59 6.94 0.32 4.60
C VAL A 59 7.59 -0.61 5.60
N GLU A 60 7.64 -0.21 6.86
CA GLU A 60 8.16 -1.04 7.94
C GLU A 60 7.05 -1.90 8.54
N LEU A 61 7.00 -3.17 8.13
CA LEU A 61 6.05 -4.17 8.64
C LEU A 61 6.60 -4.88 9.88
N PRO A 62 5.76 -5.22 10.88
CA PRO A 62 6.22 -5.90 12.09
C PRO A 62 6.86 -7.27 11.86
N ALA A 63 6.37 -8.05 10.90
CA ALA A 63 6.84 -9.40 10.63
C ALA A 63 7.98 -9.43 9.60
N ASP A 64 7.89 -8.61 8.56
CA ASP A 64 8.81 -8.64 7.40
C ASP A 64 9.93 -7.59 7.46
N GLY A 65 9.85 -6.64 8.40
CA GLY A 65 10.71 -5.45 8.38
C GLY A 65 10.38 -4.53 7.21
N ILE A 66 11.41 -3.94 6.59
CA ILE A 66 11.22 -2.96 5.52
C ILE A 66 10.91 -3.66 4.19
N VAL A 67 9.72 -3.39 3.64
CA VAL A 67 9.26 -3.89 2.34
C VAL A 67 9.00 -2.77 1.35
N ASP A 68 9.07 -3.07 0.05
CA ASP A 68 8.75 -2.10 -1.00
C ASP A 68 7.22 -1.96 -1.22
N ALA A 69 6.79 -0.76 -1.56
CA ALA A 69 5.43 -0.40 -1.91
C ALA A 69 5.39 0.68 -3.00
N GLU A 70 4.26 0.79 -3.67
CA GLU A 70 4.03 1.79 -4.72
C GLU A 70 2.73 2.53 -4.44
N VAL A 71 2.75 3.85 -4.61
CA VAL A 71 1.56 4.69 -4.55
C VAL A 71 0.75 4.52 -5.83
N VAL A 72 -0.46 3.97 -5.69
CA VAL A 72 -1.37 3.70 -6.82
C VAL A 72 -2.64 4.54 -6.72
N ARG A 73 -3.41 4.62 -7.82
CA ARG A 73 -4.76 5.21 -7.77
C ARG A 73 -5.73 4.25 -7.09
N VAL A 74 -6.77 4.84 -6.52
CA VAL A 74 -7.97 4.11 -6.10
C VAL A 74 -9.04 4.14 -7.20
N PRO A 75 -9.85 3.07 -7.37
CA PRO A 75 -9.75 1.78 -6.68
C PRO A 75 -8.48 1.01 -7.07
N PHE A 76 -7.94 0.21 -6.14
CA PHE A 76 -6.68 -0.53 -6.33
C PHE A 76 -6.73 -1.51 -7.50
N PHE A 77 -7.92 -2.06 -7.75
CA PHE A 77 -8.21 -2.98 -8.85
C PHE A 77 -9.17 -2.31 -9.83
N ASP A 78 -8.87 -2.44 -11.12
CA ASP A 78 -9.63 -1.82 -12.21
C ASP A 78 -9.91 -0.31 -11.97
N PRO A 79 -8.86 0.53 -11.89
CA PRO A 79 -9.01 1.95 -11.61
C PRO A 79 -9.80 2.69 -12.71
N THR A 80 -9.79 2.20 -13.95
CA THR A 80 -10.55 2.77 -15.07
C THR A 80 -12.00 2.27 -15.12
N LYS A 81 -12.37 1.28 -14.29
CA LYS A 81 -13.69 0.64 -14.27
C LYS A 81 -14.07 0.04 -15.62
N GLU A 82 -13.10 -0.53 -16.32
CA GLU A 82 -13.32 -1.16 -17.63
C GLU A 82 -14.00 -2.52 -17.48
N MET A 83 -13.90 -3.17 -16.32
CA MET A 83 -14.62 -4.41 -16.06
C MET A 83 -16.10 -4.11 -15.83
N PRO A 84 -17.00 -4.62 -16.68
CA PRO A 84 -18.42 -4.49 -16.44
C PRO A 84 -18.78 -5.18 -15.12
N LYS A 85 -19.58 -4.51 -14.29
CA LYS A 85 -20.29 -5.19 -13.21
C LYS A 85 -21.35 -6.06 -13.87
N THR A 86 -20.94 -7.29 -14.22
CA THR A 86 -21.78 -8.41 -14.65
C THR A 86 -22.11 -8.46 -16.15
N ALA A 87 -21.51 -9.44 -16.84
CA ALA A 87 -22.25 -10.23 -17.83
C ALA A 87 -23.02 -11.29 -17.01
N LEU A 88 -24.35 -11.20 -17.00
CA LEU A 88 -25.26 -12.22 -16.46
C LEU A 88 -25.54 -13.24 -17.56
#